data_AF-A0A1J3EX96-F1
#
_entry.id   AF-A0A1J3EX96-F1
#
_cell.length_a   1.000
_cell.length_b   1.000
_cell.length_c   1.000
_cell.angle_alpha   90.00
_cell.angle_beta   90.00
_cell.angle_gamma   90.00
#
_symmetry.space_group_name_H-M   'P 1'
#
loop_
_entity.id
_entity.type
_entity.pdbx_description
1 polymer ?
#
loop_
_entity_poly.entity_id
_entity_poly.type
_entity_poly.pdbx_seq_one_letter_code
_entity_poly.pdbx_strand_id
1 'polypeptide(L)'
;EKYGNGGNWISLPLKAGLRRCGKSCRLRWLNYLRPNIKHGDFSVEEDRIIFSLFAAIGSRWSIIAAHLPGRTDNDIKNYWNTKLRKKLMSS
;
A
#
# COMPACT_ATOMS: atom_id res chain seq x y z
N GLU A 1 7.35 -19.23 10.07
CA GLU A 1 8.06 -18.23 9.26
C GLU A 1 9.04 -18.88 8.27
N LYS A 2 8.59 -19.40 7.11
CA LYS A 2 9.48 -20.22 6.24
C LYS A 2 9.94 -19.58 4.93
N TYR A 3 9.27 -18.54 4.41
CA TYR A 3 9.69 -17.91 3.12
C TYR A 3 9.44 -16.39 3.05
N GLY A 4 9.21 -15.72 4.18
CA GLY A 4 8.79 -14.32 4.23
C GLY A 4 9.90 -13.29 4.45
N ASN A 5 11.18 -13.66 4.31
CA ASN A 5 12.27 -12.72 4.53
C ASN A 5 12.61 -12.05 3.20
N GLY A 6 12.45 -10.72 3.13
CA GLY A 6 12.56 -9.91 1.92
C GLY A 6 13.94 -9.83 1.25
N GLY A 7 14.79 -10.84 1.43
CA GLY A 7 16.16 -10.90 0.96
C GLY A 7 16.39 -11.66 -0.35
N ASN A 8 15.42 -12.40 -0.92
CA ASN A 8 15.71 -13.15 -2.14
C ASN A 8 14.52 -13.38 -3.10
N TRP A 9 13.90 -12.28 -3.54
CA TRP A 9 12.76 -12.25 -4.47
C TRP A 9 13.02 -12.88 -5.85
N ILE A 10 14.28 -13.12 -6.22
CA ILE A 10 14.65 -13.78 -7.48
C ILE A 10 14.43 -15.29 -7.38
N SER A 11 14.74 -15.90 -6.22
CA SER A 11 14.62 -17.36 -6.02
C SER A 11 13.23 -17.82 -5.57
N LEU A 12 12.41 -16.89 -5.08
CA LEU A 12 11.10 -17.15 -4.49
C LEU A 12 10.05 -17.72 -5.47
N PRO A 13 9.91 -17.21 -6.71
CA PRO A 13 8.92 -17.74 -7.64
C PRO A 13 9.26 -19.17 -8.11
N LEU A 14 10.56 -19.44 -8.29
CA LEU A 14 11.08 -20.74 -8.74
C LEU A 14 10.82 -21.84 -7.70
N LYS A 15 11.06 -21.55 -6.41
CA LYS A 15 10.81 -22.49 -5.31
C LYS A 15 9.33 -22.72 -5.00
N ALA A 16 8.47 -21.77 -5.36
CA ALA A 16 7.02 -21.86 -5.14
C ALA A 16 6.23 -22.39 -6.35
N GLY A 17 6.91 -22.81 -7.43
CA GLY A 17 6.24 -23.32 -8.65
C GLY A 17 5.43 -22.26 -9.40
N LEU A 18 5.67 -20.97 -9.15
CA LEU A 18 4.89 -19.87 -9.70
C LEU A 18 5.53 -19.36 -11.01
N ARG A 19 4.77 -19.37 -12.12
CA ARG A 19 5.14 -18.70 -13.40
C ARG A 19 5.04 -17.17 -13.29
N ARG A 20 5.65 -16.57 -12.27
CA ARG A 20 5.65 -15.12 -12.02
C ARG A 20 7.09 -14.62 -11.88
N CYS A 21 7.39 -13.44 -12.41
CA CYS A 21 8.70 -12.82 -12.21
C CYS A 21 8.86 -12.32 -10.77
N GLY A 22 10.07 -12.35 -10.22
CA GLY A 22 10.35 -11.95 -8.84
C GLY A 22 9.84 -10.55 -8.46
N LYS A 23 9.76 -9.62 -9.42
CA LYS A 23 9.18 -8.29 -9.26
C LYS A 23 7.70 -8.34 -8.87
N SER A 24 6.93 -9.25 -9.46
CA SER A 24 5.50 -9.42 -9.16
C SER A 24 5.30 -9.99 -7.75
N CYS A 25 6.12 -10.98 -7.37
CA CYS A 25 6.09 -11.56 -6.02
C CYS A 25 6.48 -10.52 -4.95
N ARG A 26 7.53 -9.72 -5.20
CA ARG A 26 7.93 -8.63 -4.31
C ARG A 26 6.81 -7.61 -4.12
N LEU A 27 6.16 -7.18 -5.21
CA LEU A 27 5.07 -6.21 -5.14
C LEU A 27 3.86 -6.79 -4.38
N ARG A 28 3.50 -8.05 -4.62
CA ARG A 28 2.43 -8.74 -3.89
C ARG A 28 2.74 -8.78 -2.39
N TRP A 29 3.98 -9.09 -2.02
CA TRP A 29 4.37 -9.08 -0.61
C TRP A 29 4.27 -7.70 0.02
N LEU A 30 4.89 -6.70 -0.60
CA LEU A 30 4.91 -5.33 -0.05
C LEU A 30 3.52 -4.71 0.09
N ASN A 31 2.58 -5.05 -0.79
CA ASN A 31 1.25 -4.44 -0.81
C ASN A 31 0.16 -5.27 -0.12
N TYR A 32 0.34 -6.58 0.04
CA TYR A 32 -0.77 -7.44 0.50
C TYR A 32 -0.38 -8.54 1.48
N LEU A 33 0.85 -9.06 1.47
CA LEU A 33 1.20 -10.25 2.28
C LEU A 33 2.14 -9.96 3.44
N ARG A 34 2.78 -8.78 3.47
CA ARG A 34 3.68 -8.40 4.57
C ARG A 34 2.87 -8.38 5.87
N PRO A 35 3.39 -8.98 6.96
CA PRO A 35 2.76 -8.85 8.26
C PRO A 35 2.65 -7.37 8.64
N ASN A 36 1.55 -7.00 9.29
CA ASN A 36 1.19 -5.63 9.71
C ASN A 36 0.54 -4.74 8.63
N ILE A 37 0.14 -5.27 7.47
CA ILE A 37 -0.76 -4.54 6.57
C ILE A 37 -2.19 -4.64 7.11
N LYS A 38 -2.85 -3.49 7.27
CA LYS A 38 -4.26 -3.41 7.65
C LYS A 38 -5.13 -3.60 6.42
N HIS A 39 -5.99 -4.62 6.47
CA HIS A 39 -7.02 -4.86 5.47
C HIS A 39 -8.34 -4.26 5.94
N GLY A 40 -9.06 -3.58 5.04
CA GLY A 40 -10.36 -2.96 5.32
C GLY A 40 -10.40 -1.47 5.03
N ASP A 41 -11.53 -0.85 5.33
CA ASP A 41 -11.81 0.56 5.05
C ASP A 41 -10.92 1.51 5.85
N PHE A 42 -10.69 2.71 5.30
CA PHE A 42 -10.00 3.79 5.99
C PHE A 42 -10.94 4.45 7.00
N SER A 43 -10.40 4.80 8.16
CA SER A 43 -11.09 5.56 9.20
C SER A 43 -11.15 7.06 8.87
N VAL A 44 -12.03 7.78 9.56
CA VAL A 44 -12.19 9.23 9.37
C VAL A 44 -10.92 9.99 9.79
N GLU A 45 -10.19 9.47 10.76
CA GLU A 45 -8.90 10.02 11.18
C GLU A 45 -7.85 9.85 10.06
N GLU A 46 -7.79 8.66 9.45
CA GLU A 46 -6.91 8.40 8.31
C GLU A 46 -7.30 9.29 7.11
N ASP A 47 -8.60 9.49 6.83
CA ASP A 47 -9.07 10.43 5.79
C ASP A 47 -8.47 11.83 5.99
N ARG A 48 -8.55 12.37 7.21
CA ARG A 48 -8.06 13.72 7.54
C ARG A 48 -6.56 13.83 7.32
N ILE A 49 -5.80 12.82 7.74
CA ILE A 49 -4.35 12.77 7.54
C ILE A 49 -4.03 12.74 6.04
N ILE A 50 -4.71 11.88 5.27
CA ILE A 50 -4.48 11.77 3.81
C ILE A 50 -4.82 13.10 3.13
N PHE A 51 -5.95 13.73 3.46
CA PHE A 51 -6.34 15.03 2.90
C PHE A 51 -5.34 16.13 3.24
N SER A 52 -4.99 16.27 4.52
CA SER A 52 -4.06 17.31 4.98
C SER A 52 -2.68 17.16 4.33
N LEU A 53 -2.14 15.95 4.32
CA LEU A 53 -0.85 15.67 3.69
C LEU A 53 -0.92 15.82 2.18
N PHE A 54 -1.97 15.33 1.52
CA PHE A 54 -2.10 15.53 0.07
C PHE A 54 -2.19 17.01 -0.31
N ALA A 55 -2.88 17.83 0.49
CA ALA A 55 -2.93 19.29 0.28
C ALA A 55 -1.54 19.94 0.47
N ALA A 56 -0.74 19.47 1.43
CA ALA A 56 0.58 20.03 1.71
C ALA A 56 1.68 19.54 0.74
N ILE A 57 1.66 18.26 0.39
CA ILE A 57 2.77 17.58 -0.30
C ILE A 57 2.40 16.91 -1.62
N GLY A 58 1.12 16.92 -2.00
CA GLY A 58 0.62 16.31 -3.23
C GLY A 58 0.64 14.78 -3.22
N SER A 59 0.80 14.17 -4.39
CA SER A 59 0.75 12.71 -4.63
C SER A 59 1.99 11.94 -4.14
N ARG A 60 2.67 12.41 -3.09
CA ARG A 60 3.84 11.76 -2.47
C ARG A 60 3.43 10.62 -1.54
N TRP A 61 2.81 9.58 -2.11
CA TRP A 61 2.15 8.48 -1.38
C TRP A 61 3.06 7.73 -0.41
N SER A 62 4.34 7.55 -0.74
CA SER A 62 5.32 6.90 0.14
C SER A 62 5.54 7.69 1.44
N ILE A 63 5.51 9.02 1.38
CA ILE A 63 5.62 9.89 2.55
C ILE A 63 4.31 9.83 3.34
N ILE A 64 3.16 9.91 2.68
CA ILE A 64 1.85 9.82 3.34
C ILE A 64 1.69 8.46 4.07
N ALA A 65 2.15 7.37 3.46
CA ALA A 65 2.14 6.04 4.07
C ALA A 65 2.97 5.94 5.34
N ALA A 66 4.06 6.72 5.46
CA ALA A 66 4.86 6.76 6.69
C ALA A 66 4.08 7.30 7.90
N HIS A 67 3.02 8.08 7.67
CA HIS A 67 2.14 8.62 8.71
C HIS A 67 0.93 7.70 9.01
N LEU A 68 0.73 6.64 8.26
CA LEU A 68 -0.44 5.76 8.35
C LEU A 68 0.02 4.32 8.62
N PRO A 69 0.25 3.96 9.90
CA PRO A 69 0.82 2.66 10.24
C PRO A 69 -0.10 1.52 9.78
N GLY A 70 0.47 0.64 8.98
CA GLY A 70 -0.22 -0.51 8.38
C GLY A 70 -0.96 -0.21 7.08
N ARG A 71 -0.91 1.02 6.56
CA ARG A 71 -1.35 1.35 5.20
C ARG A 71 -0.16 1.44 4.26
N THR A 72 -0.33 0.95 3.04
CA THR A 72 0.70 1.07 2.02
C THR A 72 0.47 2.30 1.16
N ASP A 73 1.51 2.77 0.48
CA ASP A 73 1.42 3.86 -0.49
C ASP A 73 0.41 3.55 -1.61
N ASN A 74 0.31 2.28 -1.99
CA ASN A 74 -0.66 1.82 -2.97
C ASN A 74 -2.10 1.86 -2.44
N ASP A 75 -2.33 1.49 -1.18
CA ASP A 75 -3.66 1.58 -0.56
C ASP A 75 -4.15 3.03 -0.52
N ILE A 76 -3.29 3.95 -0.10
CA ILE A 76 -3.62 5.37 0.02
C ILE A 76 -3.91 5.98 -1.36
N LYS A 77 -3.07 5.70 -2.36
CA LYS A 77 -3.29 6.12 -3.73
C LYS A 77 -4.62 5.59 -4.28
N ASN A 78 -4.94 4.33 -4.03
CA ASN A 78 -6.20 3.73 -4.47
C ASN A 78 -7.39 4.37 -3.76
N TYR A 79 -7.29 4.57 -2.46
CA TYR A 79 -8.34 5.18 -1.66
C TYR A 79 -8.60 6.64 -2.07
N TRP A 80 -7.54 7.40 -2.34
CA TRP A 80 -7.65 8.74 -2.90
C TRP A 80 -8.43 8.76 -4.21
N ASN A 81 -8.03 7.94 -5.18
CA ASN A 81 -8.64 7.95 -6.52
C ASN A 81 -10.08 7.43 -6.54
N THR A 82 -10.44 6.52 -5.63
CA THR A 82 -11.76 5.87 -5.63
C THR A 82 -12.78 6.55 -4.72
N LYS A 83 -12.35 7.12 -3.59
CA LYS A 83 -13.22 7.67 -2.54
C LYS A 83 -12.96 9.16 -2.29
N LEU A 84 -11.76 9.54 -1.87
CA LEU A 84 -11.52 10.91 -1.40
C LEU A 84 -11.62 11.96 -2.50
N ARG A 85 -11.11 11.67 -3.70
CA ARG A 85 -11.22 12.58 -4.85
C ARG A 85 -12.68 12.86 -5.21
N LYS A 86 -13.54 11.84 -5.14
CA LYS A 86 -14.98 12.01 -5.39
C LYS A 86 -15.63 12.87 -4.31
N LYS A 87 -15.29 12.63 -3.04
CA LYS A 87 -15.77 13.42 -1.90
C LYS A 87 -15.40 14.90 -2.02
N LEU A 88 -14.21 15.21 -2.55
CA LEU A 88 -13.76 16.58 -2.81
C LEU A 88 -14.55 17.26 -3.95
N MET A 89 -14.90 16.50 -5.00
CA MET A 89 -15.66 17.03 -6.14
C MET A 89 -17.17 17.14 -5.87
N SER A 90 -17.67 16.47 -4.83
CA SER A 90 -19.07 16.51 -4.40
C SER A 90 -19.34 17.51 -3.27
N SER A 91 -18.34 18.28 -2.85
CA SER A 91 -18.46 19.34 -1.83
C SER A 91 -18.51 20.72 -2.46
#